data_AF-A0A965HFI5-F1
#
_entry.id   AF-A0A965HFI5-F1
#
_cell.length_a   1.000
_cell.length_b   1.000
_cell.length_c   1.000
_cell.angle_alpha   90.00
_cell.angle_beta   90.00
_cell.angle_gamma   90.00
#
_symmetry.space_group_name_H-M   'P 1'
#
loop_
_entity.id
_entity.type
_entity.pdbx_description
1 polymer ?
#
loop_
_entity_poly.entity_id
_entity_poly.type
_entity_poly.pdbx_seq_one_letter_code
_entity_poly.pdbx_strand_id
1 'polypeptide(L)'
;MKYLILFCLFTLLPALHSAPPTPPKKPPTLEQVNTELLAKAALLADPLTGEVLYARDIDTPYPPASTVKLMTALVAYRKTGGQGTVTITSEDVRVEPSTVPLRPGETVPLSELFRSIIIGSDNDSAMALARISSGSATQFVSEMNAEAAKLGMSKTRFGNPHGLPGTSQQTTVRDLMNLFNHFLSIPSLRQMAQTQIYNLKTAVGLQRMRNHNKLLGVYPGMGPAKTGWTYEARHTFAASATREGRELRLTLLKSANKWTDTRLLFDYGFANLSPAPPQKTAPVLSQTVATTEPSPQSTNPVEFVIQREPILYSVRRGDSLTTIAKRYGVGVEDILLFNPMDDPDLLVPGQSLRIPQKAKNP
;
A
#
# COMPACT_ATOMS: atom_id res chain seq x y z
N MET A 1 8.43 -44.14 -64.26
CA MET A 1 8.71 -42.73 -63.89
C MET A 1 7.39 -42.05 -63.54
N LYS A 2 7.12 -41.81 -62.25
CA LYS A 2 6.00 -40.98 -61.78
C LYS A 2 6.60 -39.68 -61.24
N TYR A 3 6.25 -38.55 -61.85
CA TYR A 3 6.66 -37.22 -61.39
C TYR A 3 5.79 -36.78 -60.21
N LEU A 4 6.42 -36.44 -59.09
CA LEU A 4 5.80 -35.90 -57.89
C LEU A 4 5.85 -34.37 -57.99
N ILE A 5 4.69 -33.73 -58.17
CA ILE A 5 4.57 -32.27 -58.17
C ILE A 5 4.46 -31.80 -56.71
N LEU A 6 5.49 -31.10 -56.24
CA LEU A 6 5.56 -30.53 -54.90
C LEU A 6 4.85 -29.16 -54.90
N PHE A 7 3.66 -29.09 -54.31
CA PHE A 7 2.95 -27.83 -54.07
C PHE A 7 3.56 -27.16 -52.82
N CYS A 8 4.40 -26.15 -53.03
CA CYS A 8 4.84 -25.25 -51.95
C CYS A 8 3.68 -24.32 -51.57
N LEU A 9 3.02 -24.62 -50.46
CA LEU A 9 2.03 -23.74 -49.84
C LEU A 9 2.77 -22.60 -49.12
N PHE A 10 2.87 -21.43 -49.75
CA PHE A 10 3.31 -20.20 -49.07
C PHE A 10 2.17 -19.73 -48.14
N THR A 11 2.25 -20.06 -46.85
CA THR A 11 1.37 -19.48 -45.85
C THR A 11 1.82 -18.04 -45.59
N LEU A 12 1.07 -17.05 -46.11
CA LEU A 12 1.20 -15.67 -45.65
C LEU A 12 0.80 -15.64 -44.16
N LEU A 13 1.79 -15.52 -43.27
CA LEU A 13 1.50 -15.08 -41.91
C LEU A 13 1.06 -13.61 -41.98
N PRO A 14 -0.15 -13.25 -41.51
CA PRO A 14 -0.52 -11.85 -41.42
C PRO A 14 0.45 -11.17 -40.45
N ALA A 15 1.07 -10.08 -40.90
CA ALA A 15 1.86 -9.22 -40.03
C ALA A 15 0.96 -8.78 -38.86
N LEU A 16 1.29 -9.25 -37.65
CA LEU A 16 0.70 -8.79 -36.40
C LEU A 16 1.01 -7.30 -36.27
N HIS A 17 0.11 -6.47 -36.79
CA HIS A 17 0.12 -5.05 -36.51
C HIS A 17 -0.20 -4.92 -35.02
N SER A 18 0.78 -4.50 -34.24
CA SER A 18 0.54 -4.05 -32.87
C SER A 18 -0.55 -2.98 -32.92
N ALA A 19 -1.62 -3.19 -32.15
CA ALA A 19 -2.65 -2.18 -32.01
C ALA A 19 -1.98 -0.85 -31.61
N PRO A 20 -2.41 0.29 -32.17
CA PRO A 20 -1.86 1.58 -31.79
C PRO A 20 -1.96 1.74 -30.26
N PRO A 21 -0.94 2.31 -29.60
CA PRO A 21 -0.98 2.53 -28.17
C PRO A 21 -2.26 3.30 -27.83
N THR A 22 -3.00 2.80 -26.84
CA THR A 22 -4.20 3.48 -26.36
C THR A 22 -3.81 4.90 -25.93
N PRO A 23 -4.55 5.93 -26.39
CA PRO A 23 -4.26 7.29 -25.97
C PRO A 23 -4.32 7.38 -24.44
N PRO A 24 -3.44 8.17 -23.81
CA PRO A 24 -3.43 8.30 -22.36
C PRO A 24 -4.82 8.75 -21.88
N LYS A 25 -5.38 8.02 -20.91
CA LYS A 25 -6.69 8.37 -20.33
C LYS A 25 -6.62 9.80 -19.81
N LYS A 26 -7.52 10.67 -20.29
CA LYS A 26 -7.61 12.05 -19.82
C LYS A 26 -7.76 12.06 -18.29
N PRO A 27 -7.06 12.93 -17.55
CA PRO A 27 -7.21 13.00 -16.11
C PRO A 27 -8.65 13.36 -15.72
N PRO A 28 -9.14 12.90 -14.55
CA PRO A 28 -10.48 13.22 -14.06
C PRO A 28 -10.68 14.73 -13.88
N THR A 29 -11.89 15.23 -14.13
CA THR A 29 -12.30 16.59 -13.77
C THR A 29 -12.74 16.66 -12.32
N LEU A 30 -12.83 17.87 -11.73
CA LEU A 30 -13.37 18.05 -10.38
C LEU A 30 -14.81 17.55 -10.26
N GLU A 31 -15.63 17.72 -11.32
CA GLU A 31 -17.00 17.21 -11.36
C GLU A 31 -17.02 15.68 -11.26
N GLN A 32 -16.18 14.97 -12.04
CA GLN A 32 -16.05 13.52 -11.95
C GLN A 32 -15.57 13.07 -10.58
N VAL A 33 -14.58 13.75 -9.98
CA VAL A 33 -14.16 13.46 -8.60
C VAL A 33 -15.34 13.62 -7.64
N ASN A 34 -16.15 14.66 -7.79
CA ASN A 34 -17.27 14.90 -6.90
C ASN A 34 -18.38 13.85 -7.00
N THR A 35 -18.67 13.35 -8.20
CA THR A 35 -19.75 12.38 -8.44
C THR A 35 -19.31 10.93 -8.21
N GLU A 36 -18.04 10.58 -8.48
CA GLU A 36 -17.55 9.20 -8.43
C GLU A 36 -16.87 8.82 -7.11
N LEU A 37 -16.37 9.80 -6.33
CA LEU A 37 -15.67 9.51 -5.08
C LEU A 37 -16.60 8.87 -4.04
N LEU A 38 -16.20 7.71 -3.54
CA LEU A 38 -16.98 6.86 -2.64
C LEU A 38 -16.73 7.16 -1.16
N ALA A 39 -15.58 7.76 -0.84
CA ALA A 39 -15.27 8.26 0.50
C ALA A 39 -16.25 9.36 0.95
N LYS A 40 -16.67 9.27 2.22
CA LYS A 40 -17.45 10.34 2.86
C LYS A 40 -16.58 11.55 3.18
N ALA A 41 -15.35 11.32 3.61
CA ALA A 41 -14.37 12.39 3.82
C ALA A 41 -13.04 12.07 3.13
N ALA A 42 -12.45 13.10 2.51
CA ALA A 42 -11.20 12.99 1.76
C ALA A 42 -10.43 14.31 1.80
N LEU A 43 -9.10 14.21 1.87
CA LEU A 43 -8.20 15.36 1.75
C LEU A 43 -6.99 14.96 0.92
N LEU A 44 -6.73 15.70 -0.17
CA LEU A 44 -5.57 15.57 -1.04
C LEU A 44 -4.79 16.87 -0.99
N ALA A 45 -3.49 16.79 -0.69
CA ALA A 45 -2.64 17.97 -0.55
C ALA A 45 -1.23 17.73 -1.09
N ASP A 46 -0.59 18.82 -1.50
CA ASP A 46 0.84 18.89 -1.73
C ASP A 46 1.56 19.26 -0.41
N PRO A 47 2.34 18.35 0.20
CA PRO A 47 3.06 18.63 1.44
C PRO A 47 4.21 19.63 1.27
N LEU A 48 4.70 19.89 0.04
CA LEU A 48 5.77 20.86 -0.22
C LEU A 48 5.25 22.31 -0.07
N THR A 49 4.07 22.58 -0.61
CA THR A 49 3.48 23.93 -0.65
C THR A 49 2.42 24.15 0.41
N GLY A 50 1.83 23.07 0.95
CA GLY A 50 0.63 23.12 1.79
C GLY A 50 -0.66 23.30 0.99
N GLU A 51 -0.59 23.30 -0.35
CA GLU A 51 -1.75 23.44 -1.22
C GLU A 51 -2.72 22.27 -1.05
N VAL A 52 -3.99 22.59 -0.80
CA VAL A 52 -5.08 21.62 -0.78
C VAL A 52 -5.64 21.52 -2.20
N LEU A 53 -5.44 20.36 -2.83
CA LEU A 53 -5.90 20.09 -4.19
C LEU A 53 -7.35 19.58 -4.22
N TYR A 54 -7.75 18.84 -3.18
CA TYR A 54 -9.12 18.37 -3.02
C TYR A 54 -9.49 18.25 -1.54
N ALA A 55 -10.71 18.64 -1.20
CA ALA A 55 -11.26 18.51 0.14
C ALA A 55 -12.73 18.11 0.10
N ARG A 56 -13.09 17.13 0.93
CA ARG A 56 -14.48 16.72 1.21
C ARG A 56 -14.62 16.41 2.68
N ASP A 57 -15.56 17.07 3.34
CA ASP A 57 -16.00 16.76 4.72
C ASP A 57 -14.83 16.65 5.72
N ILE A 58 -13.86 17.57 5.62
CA ILE A 58 -12.52 17.36 6.17
C ILE A 58 -12.43 17.42 7.70
N ASP A 59 -13.49 17.87 8.36
CA ASP A 59 -13.57 18.18 9.78
C ASP A 59 -14.65 17.38 10.52
N THR A 60 -15.27 16.40 9.84
CA THR A 60 -16.24 15.47 10.43
C THR A 60 -15.52 14.26 11.02
N PRO A 61 -15.76 13.92 12.30
CA PRO A 61 -15.13 12.76 12.93
C PRO A 61 -15.69 11.43 12.42
N TYR A 62 -14.80 10.50 12.11
CA TYR A 62 -15.12 9.10 11.80
C TYR A 62 -14.19 8.15 12.57
N PRO A 63 -14.60 6.89 12.81
CA PRO A 63 -13.71 5.88 13.38
C PRO A 63 -12.48 5.66 12.47
N PRO A 64 -11.25 5.64 13.02
CA PRO A 64 -10.01 5.57 12.25
C PRO A 64 -9.65 4.17 11.73
N ALA A 65 -10.20 3.11 12.33
CA ALA A 65 -9.69 1.74 12.15
C ALA A 65 -8.15 1.66 12.31
N SER A 66 -7.47 0.76 11.61
CA SER A 66 -6.02 0.56 11.74
C SER A 66 -5.13 1.75 11.31
N THR A 67 -5.67 2.88 10.83
CA THR A 67 -4.85 4.09 10.66
C THR A 67 -4.36 4.65 11.99
N VAL A 68 -4.98 4.28 13.12
CA VAL A 68 -4.47 4.51 14.49
C VAL A 68 -3.01 4.08 14.65
N LYS A 69 -2.59 3.02 13.96
CA LYS A 69 -1.22 2.49 14.07
C LYS A 69 -0.15 3.46 13.56
N LEU A 70 -0.52 4.50 12.80
CA LEU A 70 0.38 5.62 12.49
C LEU A 70 0.77 6.38 13.76
N MET A 71 -0.19 6.65 14.65
CA MET A 71 0.06 7.31 15.94
C MET A 71 0.84 6.38 16.87
N THR A 72 0.48 5.10 16.93
CA THR A 72 1.21 4.10 17.70
C THR A 72 2.67 4.02 17.27
N ALA A 73 2.92 3.94 15.96
CA ALA A 73 4.27 3.95 15.42
C ALA A 73 5.01 5.24 15.78
N LEU A 74 4.38 6.40 15.60
CA LEU A 74 5.01 7.70 15.86
C LEU A 74 5.43 7.87 17.32
N VAL A 75 4.52 7.61 18.27
CA VAL A 75 4.78 7.77 19.71
C VAL A 75 5.83 6.78 20.18
N ALA A 76 5.68 5.49 19.84
CA ALA A 76 6.64 4.46 20.25
C ALA A 76 8.03 4.70 19.63
N TYR A 77 8.09 5.12 18.36
CA TYR A 77 9.37 5.37 17.69
C TYR A 77 10.10 6.57 18.29
N ARG A 78 9.41 7.65 18.67
CA ARG A 78 10.04 8.80 19.33
C ARG A 78 10.66 8.47 20.68
N LYS A 79 10.11 7.47 21.38
CA LYS A 79 10.63 7.02 22.68
C LYS A 79 11.79 6.04 22.55
N THR A 80 11.75 5.19 21.52
CA THR A 80 12.64 4.02 21.43
C THR A 80 13.66 4.10 20.29
N GLY A 81 13.45 5.00 19.32
CA GLY A 81 14.20 5.03 18.07
C GLY A 81 14.07 3.76 17.22
N GLY A 82 13.11 2.88 17.52
CA GLY A 82 13.05 1.55 16.93
C GLY A 82 14.11 0.56 17.45
N GLN A 83 14.82 0.90 18.54
CA GLN A 83 15.92 0.12 19.09
C GLN A 83 15.49 -0.70 20.30
N GLY A 84 16.24 -1.77 20.58
CA GLY A 84 15.98 -2.68 21.69
C GLY A 84 15.07 -3.84 21.33
N THR A 85 14.63 -4.55 22.36
CA THR A 85 13.82 -5.77 22.25
C THR A 85 12.69 -5.75 23.26
N VAL A 86 11.64 -6.52 23.01
CA VAL A 86 10.56 -6.77 23.97
C VAL A 86 10.31 -8.26 24.09
N THR A 87 10.10 -8.72 25.31
CA THR A 87 9.53 -10.04 25.57
C THR A 87 8.02 -9.95 25.49
N ILE A 88 7.42 -10.74 24.60
CA ILE A 88 5.97 -10.79 24.39
C ILE A 88 5.33 -11.42 25.63
N THR A 89 4.22 -10.83 26.07
CA THR A 89 3.43 -11.27 27.22
C THR A 89 2.07 -11.77 26.76
N SER A 90 1.37 -12.50 27.62
CA SER A 90 -0.01 -12.91 27.34
C SER A 90 -0.97 -11.73 27.18
N GLU A 91 -0.64 -10.53 27.67
CA GLU A 91 -1.47 -9.34 27.46
C GLU A 91 -1.41 -8.84 26.02
N ASP A 92 -0.25 -8.97 25.37
CA ASP A 92 -0.04 -8.43 24.02
C ASP A 92 -0.87 -9.20 22.98
N VAL A 93 -1.12 -10.49 23.20
CA VAL A 93 -1.76 -11.42 22.25
C VAL A 93 -3.23 -11.70 22.57
N ARG A 94 -3.85 -10.92 23.47
CA ARG A 94 -5.28 -11.06 23.87
C ARG A 94 -6.24 -10.22 23.03
N VAL A 95 -5.75 -9.55 22.01
CA VAL A 95 -6.57 -8.83 21.02
C VAL A 95 -6.86 -9.74 19.83
N GLU A 96 -7.83 -9.38 18.99
CA GLU A 96 -8.07 -10.11 17.74
C GLU A 96 -6.76 -10.15 16.93
N PRO A 97 -6.17 -11.33 16.71
CA PRO A 97 -4.83 -11.43 16.15
C PRO A 97 -4.84 -11.02 14.68
N SER A 98 -3.74 -10.42 14.23
CA SER A 98 -3.51 -10.20 12.80
C SER A 98 -2.61 -11.32 12.24
N THR A 99 -2.15 -11.17 11.01
CA THR A 99 -1.42 -12.21 10.26
C THR A 99 -0.05 -12.59 10.83
N VAL A 100 0.43 -11.95 11.90
CA VAL A 100 1.72 -12.22 12.52
C VAL A 100 1.53 -12.92 13.87
N PRO A 101 1.69 -14.25 13.93
CA PRO A 101 1.56 -14.99 15.18
C PRO A 101 2.76 -14.70 16.09
N LEU A 102 2.54 -13.85 17.10
CA LEU A 102 3.46 -13.67 18.23
C LEU A 102 3.12 -14.65 19.36
N ARG A 103 4.14 -15.06 20.14
CA ARG A 103 4.01 -16.01 21.26
C ARG A 103 4.51 -15.41 22.57
N PRO A 104 3.73 -15.50 23.66
CA PRO A 104 4.22 -15.16 25.00
C PRO A 104 5.54 -15.86 25.32
N GLY A 105 6.49 -15.10 25.87
CA GLY A 105 7.84 -15.56 26.20
C GLY A 105 8.87 -15.38 25.08
N GLU A 106 8.44 -15.18 23.82
CA GLU A 106 9.40 -14.88 22.76
C GLU A 106 9.94 -13.44 22.90
N THR A 107 11.21 -13.23 22.54
CA THR A 107 11.82 -11.91 22.53
C THR A 107 12.00 -11.41 21.11
N VAL A 108 11.42 -10.26 20.79
CA VAL A 108 11.36 -9.69 19.44
C VAL A 108 12.05 -8.33 19.41
N PRO A 109 12.89 -8.02 18.41
CA PRO A 109 13.41 -6.66 18.23
C PRO A 109 12.29 -5.65 17.96
N LEU A 110 12.39 -4.44 18.51
CA LEU A 110 11.36 -3.43 18.27
C LEU A 110 11.24 -3.06 16.79
N SER A 111 12.36 -3.04 16.07
CA SER A 111 12.40 -2.81 14.62
C SER A 111 11.49 -3.78 13.83
N GLU A 112 11.38 -5.02 14.29
CA GLU A 112 10.50 -6.04 13.70
C GLU A 112 9.04 -5.76 14.01
N LEU A 113 8.71 -5.33 15.23
CA LEU A 113 7.35 -4.93 15.59
C LEU A 113 6.90 -3.69 14.79
N PHE A 114 7.76 -2.70 14.59
CA PHE A 114 7.43 -1.54 13.74
C PHE A 114 7.12 -1.95 12.30
N ARG A 115 7.90 -2.89 11.73
CA ARG A 115 7.60 -3.45 10.40
C ARG A 115 6.27 -4.19 10.39
N SER A 116 6.00 -4.98 11.43
CA SER A 116 4.76 -5.72 11.61
C SER A 116 3.52 -4.82 11.64
N ILE A 117 3.52 -3.74 12.45
CA ILE A 117 2.37 -2.82 12.51
C ILE A 117 2.17 -2.04 11.20
N ILE A 118 3.25 -1.69 10.49
CA ILE A 118 3.17 -0.85 9.30
C ILE A 118 2.78 -1.68 8.08
N ILE A 119 3.42 -2.83 7.88
CA ILE A 119 3.25 -3.69 6.70
C ILE A 119 2.07 -4.64 6.89
N GLY A 120 2.09 -5.42 7.98
CA GLY A 120 1.09 -6.44 8.30
C GLY A 120 -0.13 -5.91 9.07
N SER A 121 -0.09 -4.65 9.52
CA SER A 121 -1.16 -4.05 10.33
C SER A 121 -1.43 -4.78 11.64
N ASP A 122 -0.39 -5.36 12.24
CA ASP A 122 -0.50 -6.29 13.36
C ASP A 122 -0.95 -5.65 14.68
N ASN A 123 -1.96 -6.26 15.31
CA ASN A 123 -2.56 -5.77 16.56
C ASN A 123 -1.69 -6.11 17.78
N ASP A 124 -1.12 -7.31 17.81
CA ASP A 124 -0.32 -7.81 18.93
C ASP A 124 0.97 -6.98 19.07
N SER A 125 1.63 -6.70 17.95
CA SER A 125 2.78 -5.81 17.88
C SER A 125 2.45 -4.39 18.35
N ALA A 126 1.23 -3.90 18.07
CA ALA A 126 0.80 -2.58 18.56
C ALA A 126 0.60 -2.57 20.08
N MET A 127 0.07 -3.65 20.66
CA MET A 127 -0.05 -3.81 22.11
C MET A 127 1.33 -3.92 22.79
N ALA A 128 2.22 -4.75 22.24
CA ALA A 128 3.57 -4.92 22.74
C ALA A 128 4.38 -3.61 22.70
N LEU A 129 4.30 -2.85 21.59
CA LEU A 129 4.93 -1.54 21.47
C LEU A 129 4.37 -0.53 22.47
N ALA A 130 3.05 -0.55 22.70
CA ALA A 130 2.41 0.33 23.67
C ALA A 130 2.91 0.05 25.09
N ARG A 131 2.92 -1.22 25.49
CA ARG A 131 3.38 -1.67 26.81
C ARG A 131 4.84 -1.38 27.05
N ILE A 132 5.74 -1.73 26.12
CA ILE A 132 7.18 -1.52 26.33
C ILE A 132 7.56 -0.03 26.33
N SER A 133 6.83 0.82 25.60
CA SER A 133 7.14 2.25 25.50
C SER A 133 6.63 3.07 26.70
N SER A 134 5.60 2.59 27.39
CA SER A 134 4.88 3.41 28.38
C SER A 134 4.40 2.64 29.62
N GLY A 135 4.84 1.39 29.78
CA GLY A 135 4.50 0.51 30.91
C GLY A 135 3.13 -0.16 30.79
N SER A 136 2.16 0.45 30.12
CA SER A 136 0.83 -0.13 29.87
C SER A 136 0.16 0.45 28.62
N ALA A 137 -0.81 -0.27 28.06
CA ALA A 137 -1.61 0.24 26.95
C ALA A 137 -2.43 1.49 27.33
N THR A 138 -2.95 1.56 28.56
CA THR A 138 -3.70 2.72 29.06
C THR A 138 -2.84 3.98 29.13
N GLN A 139 -1.63 3.87 29.67
CA GLN A 139 -0.71 4.99 29.71
C GLN A 139 -0.28 5.41 28.30
N PHE A 140 -0.02 4.44 27.42
CA PHE A 140 0.30 4.71 26.03
C PHE A 140 -0.82 5.45 25.30
N VAL A 141 -2.10 5.07 25.49
CA VAL A 141 -3.25 5.79 24.91
C VAL A 141 -3.34 7.22 25.42
N SER A 142 -3.01 7.47 26.69
CA SER A 142 -2.93 8.84 27.23
C SER A 142 -1.87 9.67 26.51
N GLU A 143 -0.71 9.08 26.24
CA GLU A 143 0.35 9.71 25.47
C GLU A 143 0.02 9.89 23.99
N MET A 144 -0.71 8.96 23.36
CA MET A 144 -1.23 9.12 22.00
C MET A 144 -2.15 10.32 21.88
N ASN A 145 -3.02 10.55 22.87
CA ASN A 145 -3.91 11.71 22.89
C ASN A 145 -3.16 13.02 23.21
N ALA A 146 -2.16 12.97 24.10
CA ALA A 146 -1.28 14.12 24.34
C ALA A 146 -0.47 14.48 23.08
N GLU A 147 -0.02 13.48 22.33
CA GLU A 147 0.65 13.68 21.04
C GLU A 147 -0.32 14.25 20.01
N ALA A 148 -1.55 13.74 19.91
CA ALA A 148 -2.58 14.29 19.04
C ALA A 148 -2.78 15.80 19.27
N ALA A 149 -2.84 16.24 20.53
CA ALA A 149 -2.94 17.66 20.88
C ALA A 149 -1.72 18.47 20.41
N LYS A 150 -0.49 17.95 20.56
CA LYS A 150 0.74 18.60 20.06
C LYS A 150 0.77 18.74 18.55
N LEU A 151 0.19 17.78 17.82
CA LEU A 151 0.08 17.79 16.36
C LEU A 151 -1.11 18.62 15.85
N GLY A 152 -1.84 19.31 16.73
CA GLY A 152 -3.02 20.10 16.38
C GLY A 152 -4.24 19.26 15.96
N MET A 153 -4.27 17.96 16.30
CA MET A 153 -5.35 17.03 15.96
C MET A 153 -6.55 17.18 16.92
N SER A 154 -7.15 18.38 16.91
CA SER A 154 -8.16 18.81 17.90
C SER A 154 -9.47 18.01 17.87
N LYS A 155 -9.73 17.26 16.80
CA LYS A 155 -10.94 16.43 16.63
C LYS A 155 -10.64 14.94 16.66
N THR A 156 -9.46 14.57 17.17
CA THR A 156 -9.02 13.18 17.30
C THR A 156 -9.03 12.72 18.74
N ARG A 157 -9.51 11.50 18.95
CA ARG A 157 -9.39 10.77 20.22
C ARG A 157 -9.02 9.32 19.92
N PHE A 158 -7.97 8.83 20.55
CA PHE A 158 -7.57 7.43 20.50
C PHE A 158 -8.11 6.69 21.73
N GLY A 159 -8.60 5.47 21.52
CA GLY A 159 -9.10 4.59 22.57
C GLY A 159 -8.25 3.34 22.81
N ASN A 160 -7.41 2.96 21.85
CA ASN A 160 -6.48 1.83 21.92
C ASN A 160 -5.36 2.02 20.87
N PRO A 161 -4.27 1.23 20.91
CA PRO A 161 -3.12 1.41 19.99
C PRO A 161 -3.30 0.73 18.62
N HIS A 162 -4.39 0.01 18.37
CA HIS A 162 -4.54 -0.84 17.18
C HIS A 162 -5.69 -0.43 16.25
N GLY A 163 -6.69 0.29 16.75
CA GLY A 163 -7.85 0.75 16.00
C GLY A 163 -9.00 -0.25 15.90
N LEU A 164 -9.05 -1.30 16.74
CA LEU A 164 -10.23 -2.17 16.80
C LEU A 164 -11.41 -1.40 17.43
N PRO A 165 -12.67 -1.74 17.08
CA PRO A 165 -13.87 -1.14 17.68
C PRO A 165 -13.98 -1.38 19.20
N GLY A 166 -15.00 -0.80 19.83
CA GLY A 166 -15.27 -0.96 21.27
C GLY A 166 -14.77 0.21 22.13
N THR A 167 -14.39 1.33 21.50
CA THR A 167 -14.04 2.58 22.17
C THR A 167 -14.64 3.76 21.40
N SER A 168 -14.71 4.95 22.01
CA SER A 168 -15.14 6.19 21.33
C SER A 168 -14.02 6.87 20.52
N GLN A 169 -13.19 6.07 19.86
CA GLN A 169 -12.08 6.56 19.04
C GLN A 169 -12.58 7.18 17.73
N GLN A 170 -12.02 8.33 17.37
CA GLN A 170 -12.42 9.09 16.19
C GLN A 170 -11.27 9.96 15.69
N THR A 171 -11.29 10.32 14.42
CA THR A 171 -10.37 11.28 13.80
C THR A 171 -11.05 11.95 12.61
N THR A 172 -10.43 12.98 12.04
CA THR A 172 -10.85 13.62 10.78
C THR A 172 -9.79 13.37 9.71
N VAL A 173 -10.11 13.56 8.42
CA VAL A 173 -9.07 13.47 7.38
C VAL A 173 -8.04 14.59 7.52
N ARG A 174 -8.40 15.76 8.04
CA ARG A 174 -7.44 16.83 8.36
C ARG A 174 -6.46 16.41 9.43
N ASP A 175 -6.94 15.88 10.54
CA ASP A 175 -6.10 15.43 11.65
C ASP A 175 -5.23 14.24 11.22
N LEU A 176 -5.81 13.29 10.48
CA LEU A 176 -5.07 12.15 9.94
C LEU A 176 -3.98 12.59 8.96
N MET A 177 -4.18 13.66 8.18
CA MET A 177 -3.17 14.23 7.30
C MET A 177 -2.00 14.81 8.10
N ASN A 178 -2.28 15.55 9.18
CA ASN A 178 -1.25 16.05 10.09
C ASN A 178 -0.42 14.90 10.68
N LEU A 179 -1.09 13.86 11.20
CA LEU A 179 -0.42 12.67 11.70
C LEU A 179 0.45 12.00 10.63
N PHE A 180 -0.08 11.84 9.41
CA PHE A 180 0.64 11.20 8.33
C PHE A 180 1.86 12.00 7.89
N ASN A 181 1.77 13.34 7.87
CA ASN A 181 2.90 14.23 7.61
C ASN A 181 4.03 14.03 8.63
N HIS A 182 3.70 13.99 9.92
CA HIS A 182 4.68 13.75 10.97
C HIS A 182 5.26 12.33 10.93
N PHE A 183 4.43 11.32 10.68
CA PHE A 183 4.89 9.94 10.49
C PHE A 183 5.91 9.84 9.34
N LEU A 184 5.62 10.46 8.19
CA LEU A 184 6.49 10.42 7.02
C LEU A 184 7.74 11.29 7.14
N SER A 185 7.81 12.19 8.12
CA SER A 185 9.03 12.96 8.42
C SER A 185 10.14 12.11 9.04
N ILE A 186 9.81 10.90 9.54
CA ILE A 186 10.77 9.95 10.10
C ILE A 186 11.20 8.98 8.98
N PRO A 187 12.46 9.04 8.49
CA PRO A 187 12.88 8.28 7.32
C PRO A 187 12.68 6.76 7.44
N SER A 188 12.94 6.20 8.62
CA SER A 188 12.75 4.76 8.87
C SER A 188 11.28 4.33 8.78
N LEU A 189 10.36 5.12 9.35
CA LEU A 189 8.92 4.82 9.27
C LEU A 189 8.40 4.96 7.83
N ARG A 190 8.86 5.99 7.12
CA ARG A 190 8.60 6.19 5.69
C ARG A 190 9.03 4.97 4.88
N GLN A 191 10.26 4.49 5.07
CA GLN A 191 10.80 3.33 4.36
C GLN A 191 9.99 2.05 4.66
N MET A 192 9.63 1.81 5.92
CA MET A 192 8.80 0.65 6.30
C MET A 192 7.44 0.68 5.60
N ALA A 193 6.80 1.85 5.52
CA ALA A 193 5.49 2.02 4.87
C ALA A 193 5.53 1.85 3.34
N GLN A 194 6.70 1.97 2.73
CA GLN A 194 6.93 1.73 1.29
C GLN A 194 7.42 0.30 0.99
N THR A 195 7.63 -0.53 2.01
CA THR A 195 8.07 -1.92 1.81
C THR A 195 6.91 -2.78 1.31
N GLN A 196 7.04 -3.43 0.16
CA GLN A 196 5.98 -4.29 -0.43
C GLN A 196 5.82 -5.62 0.29
N ILE A 197 6.94 -6.30 0.57
CA ILE A 197 6.98 -7.62 1.18
C ILE A 197 8.10 -7.62 2.21
N TYR A 198 7.84 -8.23 3.35
CA TYR A 198 8.85 -8.40 4.39
C TYR A 198 8.71 -9.77 5.04
N ASN A 199 9.84 -10.42 5.31
CA ASN A 199 9.87 -11.71 5.98
C ASN A 199 10.33 -11.49 7.42
N LEU A 200 9.38 -11.62 8.36
CA LEU A 200 9.62 -11.48 9.78
C LEU A 200 9.90 -12.85 10.39
N LYS A 201 10.96 -12.98 11.19
CA LYS A 201 11.22 -14.21 11.95
C LYS A 201 10.54 -14.13 13.32
N THR A 202 9.67 -15.08 13.62
CA THR A 202 9.06 -15.26 14.95
C THR A 202 9.42 -16.63 15.52
N ALA A 203 8.99 -16.93 16.75
CA ALA A 203 9.14 -18.23 17.39
C ALA A 203 8.46 -19.38 16.63
N VAL A 204 7.49 -19.07 15.75
CA VAL A 204 6.84 -20.07 14.88
C VAL A 204 7.44 -20.17 13.48
N GLY A 205 8.55 -19.48 13.24
CA GLY A 205 9.27 -19.50 11.97
C GLY A 205 9.08 -18.22 11.15
N LEU A 206 9.39 -18.31 9.86
CA LEU A 206 9.39 -17.15 8.96
C LEU A 206 7.96 -16.79 8.53
N GLN A 207 7.54 -15.57 8.84
CA GLN A 207 6.25 -14.99 8.50
C GLN A 207 6.40 -14.03 7.32
N ARG A 208 5.83 -14.38 6.18
CA ARG A 208 5.84 -13.50 5.00
C ARG A 208 4.69 -12.51 5.09
N MET A 209 5.01 -11.26 5.39
CA MET A 209 4.06 -10.15 5.36
C MET A 209 4.04 -9.50 3.99
N ARG A 210 2.84 -9.22 3.48
CA ARG A 210 2.64 -8.34 2.33
C ARG A 210 1.98 -7.07 2.79
N ASN A 211 2.44 -5.95 2.25
CA ASN A 211 1.84 -4.67 2.54
C ASN A 211 0.37 -4.66 2.10
N HIS A 212 -0.52 -4.21 2.98
CA HIS A 212 -1.94 -4.13 2.67
C HIS A 212 -2.27 -3.05 1.62
N ASN A 213 -1.33 -2.18 1.27
CA ASN A 213 -1.45 -1.26 0.14
C ASN A 213 -1.35 -2.01 -1.20
N LYS A 214 -2.51 -2.44 -1.75
CA LYS A 214 -2.59 -3.11 -3.07
C LYS A 214 -2.11 -2.23 -4.23
N LEU A 215 -1.94 -0.92 -4.03
CA LEU A 215 -1.48 -0.01 -5.08
C LEU A 215 0.04 0.10 -5.16
N LEU A 216 0.76 -0.42 -4.17
CA LEU A 216 2.21 -0.30 -4.10
C LEU A 216 2.86 -1.15 -5.20
N GLY A 217 3.57 -0.49 -6.12
CA GLY A 217 4.11 -1.12 -7.34
C GLY A 217 3.08 -1.33 -8.45
N VAL A 218 1.84 -0.86 -8.28
CA VAL A 218 0.76 -0.94 -9.28
C VAL A 218 0.39 0.45 -9.79
N TYR A 219 0.18 1.41 -8.89
CA TYR A 219 -0.09 2.79 -9.27
C TYR A 219 1.24 3.54 -9.48
N PRO A 220 1.42 4.24 -10.62
CA PRO A 220 2.66 4.96 -10.90
C PRO A 220 3.01 5.95 -9.81
N GLY A 221 4.17 5.76 -9.19
CA GLY A 221 4.65 6.61 -8.10
C GLY A 221 4.08 6.29 -6.73
N MET A 222 3.29 5.22 -6.55
CA MET A 222 2.73 4.86 -5.25
C MET A 222 3.83 4.69 -4.20
N GLY A 223 3.68 5.40 -3.09
CA GLY A 223 4.64 5.42 -2.01
C GLY A 223 4.09 4.86 -0.69
N PRO A 224 4.65 5.31 0.45
CA PRO A 224 4.18 4.99 1.79
C PRO A 224 2.67 5.10 1.95
N ALA A 225 2.06 4.11 2.63
CA ALA A 225 0.66 4.16 2.99
C ALA A 225 0.32 3.31 4.23
N LYS A 226 -0.83 3.59 4.85
CA LYS A 226 -1.45 2.75 5.87
C LYS A 226 -2.94 2.59 5.61
N THR A 227 -3.39 1.33 5.60
CA THR A 227 -4.80 0.95 5.48
C THR A 227 -5.48 0.77 6.84
N GLY A 228 -6.80 0.91 6.85
CA GLY A 228 -7.67 0.44 7.91
C GLY A 228 -9.02 -0.02 7.38
N TRP A 229 -9.63 -0.95 8.11
CA TRP A 229 -11.01 -1.36 7.90
C TRP A 229 -11.64 -1.88 9.19
N THR A 230 -12.87 -1.48 9.46
CA THR A 230 -13.81 -2.13 10.37
C THR A 230 -15.21 -1.99 9.77
N TYR A 231 -16.21 -2.72 10.29
CA TYR A 231 -17.59 -2.56 9.85
C TYR A 231 -18.09 -1.12 9.98
N GLU A 232 -17.77 -0.45 11.09
CA GLU A 232 -18.18 0.92 11.39
C GLU A 232 -17.40 1.96 10.58
N ALA A 233 -16.07 1.82 10.53
CA ALA A 233 -15.18 2.76 9.86
C ALA A 233 -15.27 2.68 8.33
N ARG A 234 -15.69 1.52 7.79
CA ARG A 234 -15.44 1.12 6.39
C ARG A 234 -13.94 1.28 6.08
N HIS A 235 -13.56 1.56 4.83
CA HIS A 235 -12.14 1.76 4.52
C HIS A 235 -11.65 3.14 4.98
N THR A 236 -10.53 3.12 5.70
CA THR A 236 -9.73 4.30 6.02
C THR A 236 -8.34 4.15 5.40
N PHE A 237 -7.74 5.27 4.99
CA PHE A 237 -6.48 5.24 4.26
C PHE A 237 -5.69 6.52 4.44
N ALA A 238 -4.37 6.41 4.61
CA ALA A 238 -3.43 7.51 4.49
C ALA A 238 -2.31 7.06 3.56
N ALA A 239 -2.00 7.85 2.54
CA ALA A 239 -1.16 7.39 1.43
C ALA A 239 -0.44 8.55 0.73
N SER A 240 0.67 8.23 0.09
CA SER A 240 1.43 9.17 -0.73
C SER A 240 1.70 8.59 -2.12
N ALA A 241 1.83 9.46 -3.11
CA ALA A 241 2.35 9.11 -4.42
C ALA A 241 3.33 10.19 -4.89
N THR A 242 4.31 9.84 -5.70
CA THR A 242 5.30 10.78 -6.23
C THR A 242 5.42 10.63 -7.74
N ARG A 243 5.24 11.73 -8.48
CA ARG A 243 5.51 11.81 -9.93
C ARG A 243 6.43 12.99 -10.18
N GLU A 244 7.46 12.78 -10.99
CA GLU A 244 8.38 13.85 -11.40
C GLU A 244 8.96 14.65 -10.22
N GLY A 245 9.28 13.97 -9.11
CA GLY A 245 9.83 14.58 -7.90
C GLY A 245 8.82 15.36 -7.02
N ARG A 246 7.54 15.45 -7.41
CA ARG A 246 6.46 16.04 -6.60
C ARG A 246 5.68 14.94 -5.90
N GLU A 247 5.65 15.00 -4.57
CA GLU A 247 4.85 14.11 -3.72
C GLU A 247 3.46 14.72 -3.52
N LEU A 248 2.40 13.91 -3.61
CA LEU A 248 1.07 14.23 -3.10
C LEU A 248 0.71 13.29 -1.96
N ARG A 249 -0.07 13.79 -1.00
CA ARG A 249 -0.57 13.00 0.13
C ARG A 249 -2.09 13.02 0.17
N LEU A 250 -2.65 11.86 0.47
CA LEU A 250 -4.08 11.58 0.49
C LEU A 250 -4.49 10.95 1.81
N THR A 251 -5.59 11.41 2.38
CA THR A 251 -6.28 10.74 3.49
C THR A 251 -7.76 10.55 3.18
N LEU A 252 -8.28 9.35 3.45
CA LEU A 252 -9.66 8.93 3.21
C LEU A 252 -10.27 8.36 4.49
N LEU A 253 -11.52 8.72 4.77
CA LEU A 253 -12.33 8.08 5.80
C LEU A 253 -13.67 7.62 5.20
N LYS A 254 -14.15 6.47 5.68
CA LYS A 254 -15.44 5.88 5.31
C LYS A 254 -15.62 5.69 3.80
N SER A 255 -14.57 5.20 3.15
CA SER A 255 -14.59 4.81 1.74
C SER A 255 -15.23 3.44 1.55
N ALA A 256 -16.07 3.31 0.52
CA ALA A 256 -16.58 2.02 0.05
C ALA A 256 -15.51 1.26 -0.76
N ASN A 257 -14.74 1.95 -1.62
CA ASN A 257 -13.58 1.39 -2.31
C ASN A 257 -12.41 2.40 -2.35
N LYS A 258 -11.48 2.26 -1.40
CA LYS A 258 -10.34 3.19 -1.28
C LYS A 258 -9.38 3.15 -2.47
N TRP A 259 -9.35 2.06 -3.24
CA TRP A 259 -8.43 1.93 -4.37
C TRP A 259 -8.88 2.78 -5.55
N THR A 260 -10.17 2.72 -5.87
CA THR A 260 -10.80 3.59 -6.87
C THR A 260 -10.66 5.06 -6.46
N ASP A 261 -11.02 5.40 -5.22
CA ASP A 261 -10.90 6.76 -4.68
C ASP A 261 -9.46 7.29 -4.75
N THR A 262 -8.47 6.44 -4.44
CA THR A 262 -7.05 6.81 -4.47
C THR A 262 -6.56 7.10 -5.88
N ARG A 263 -6.94 6.27 -6.87
CA ARG A 263 -6.58 6.52 -8.28
C ARG A 263 -7.19 7.81 -8.78
N LEU A 264 -8.49 7.96 -8.55
CA LEU A 264 -9.28 9.13 -8.94
C LEU A 264 -8.65 10.42 -8.41
N LEU A 265 -8.33 10.46 -7.11
CA LEU A 265 -7.78 11.66 -6.47
C LEU A 265 -6.32 11.93 -6.86
N PHE A 266 -5.44 10.92 -6.90
CA PHE A 266 -4.07 11.20 -7.32
C PHE A 266 -3.98 11.57 -8.81
N ASP A 267 -4.75 10.94 -9.69
CA ASP A 267 -4.77 11.30 -11.11
C ASP A 267 -5.31 12.72 -11.31
N TYR A 268 -6.36 13.11 -10.58
CA TYR A 268 -6.82 14.49 -10.53
C TYR A 268 -5.73 15.43 -9.98
N GLY A 269 -5.12 15.10 -8.85
CA GLY A 269 -4.15 15.97 -8.19
C GLY A 269 -2.92 16.25 -9.05
N PHE A 270 -2.32 15.21 -9.63
CA PHE A 270 -1.15 15.38 -10.49
C PHE A 270 -1.44 16.17 -11.77
N ALA A 271 -2.68 16.14 -12.27
CA ALA A 271 -3.09 16.93 -13.43
C ALA A 271 -3.39 18.40 -13.10
N ASN A 272 -3.58 18.75 -11.82
CA ASN A 272 -3.97 20.09 -11.37
C ASN A 272 -2.93 20.71 -10.42
N LEU A 273 -1.70 20.19 -10.43
CA LEU A 273 -0.61 20.70 -9.60
C LEU A 273 -0.22 22.13 -10.02
N SER A 274 -0.15 23.03 -9.04
CA SER A 274 0.52 24.30 -9.24
C SER A 274 2.01 24.08 -9.55
N PRO A 275 2.65 24.96 -10.37
CA PRO A 275 4.08 24.92 -10.63
C PRO A 275 4.86 24.85 -9.32
N ALA A 276 5.93 24.05 -9.30
CA ALA A 276 6.76 23.95 -8.11
C ALA A 276 7.35 25.34 -7.79
N PRO A 277 7.44 25.73 -6.51
CA PRO A 277 8.24 26.89 -6.14
C PRO A 277 9.65 26.71 -6.69
N PRO A 278 10.33 27.79 -7.16
CA PRO A 278 11.70 27.69 -7.60
C PRO A 278 12.53 27.10 -6.46
N GLN A 279 13.18 25.95 -6.71
CA GLN A 279 14.13 25.39 -5.77
C GLN A 279 15.23 26.45 -5.58
N LYS A 280 15.41 26.94 -4.35
CA LYS A 280 16.65 27.62 -3.99
C LYS A 280 17.75 26.59 -4.16
N THR A 281 18.51 26.70 -5.25
CA THR A 281 19.75 25.96 -5.42
C THR A 281 20.66 26.38 -4.28
N ALA A 282 20.82 25.51 -3.28
CA ALA A 282 21.95 25.61 -2.38
C ALA A 282 23.22 25.50 -3.27
N PRO A 283 24.25 26.34 -3.05
CA PRO A 283 25.48 26.22 -3.81
C PRO A 283 26.02 24.80 -3.64
N VAL A 284 26.16 24.09 -4.77
CA VAL A 284 26.85 22.81 -4.82
C VAL A 284 28.30 23.10 -4.44
N LEU A 285 28.69 22.77 -3.20
CA LEU A 285 30.09 22.68 -2.84
C LEU A 285 30.67 21.49 -3.60
N SER A 286 31.35 21.77 -4.70
CA SER A 286 32.19 20.82 -5.42
C SER A 286 33.21 20.21 -4.46
N GLN A 287 32.93 19.01 -3.97
CA GLN A 287 33.96 18.16 -3.37
C GLN A 287 34.34 17.11 -4.40
N THR A 288 35.51 17.31 -4.99
CA THR A 288 36.23 16.32 -5.78
C THR A 288 36.64 15.18 -4.83
N VAL A 289 35.95 14.05 -4.88
CA VAL A 289 36.41 12.82 -4.23
C VAL A 289 36.88 11.87 -5.32
N ALA A 290 38.16 11.50 -5.22
CA ALA A 290 38.86 10.62 -6.15
C ALA A 290 38.20 9.23 -6.20
N THR A 291 38.05 8.74 -7.42
CA THR A 291 37.54 7.42 -7.78
C THR A 291 38.58 6.34 -7.50
N THR A 292 38.20 5.32 -6.72
CA THR A 292 38.76 3.97 -6.81
C THR A 292 37.61 3.01 -7.09
N GLU A 293 37.60 2.41 -8.28
CA GLU A 293 36.63 1.41 -8.72
C GLU A 293 36.74 0.10 -7.92
N PRO A 294 35.63 -0.63 -7.75
CA PRO A 294 35.65 -2.08 -7.77
C PRO A 294 34.89 -2.66 -8.98
N SER A 295 35.41 -3.82 -9.39
CA SER A 295 35.09 -4.68 -10.54
C SER A 295 33.60 -5.07 -10.73
N PRO A 296 33.13 -5.32 -11.97
CA PRO A 296 31.73 -5.63 -12.24
C PRO A 296 31.39 -7.11 -11.98
N GLN A 297 30.40 -7.35 -11.12
CA GLN A 297 29.70 -8.64 -11.08
C GLN A 297 28.42 -8.57 -11.93
N SER A 298 28.34 -9.50 -12.88
CA SER A 298 27.25 -9.70 -13.83
C SER A 298 25.92 -10.04 -13.14
N THR A 299 24.88 -9.27 -13.46
CA THR A 299 23.49 -9.70 -13.27
C THR A 299 22.76 -9.61 -14.61
N ASN A 300 22.60 -10.73 -15.29
CA ASN A 300 21.69 -10.83 -16.42
C ASN A 300 20.24 -10.65 -15.93
N PRO A 301 19.41 -9.84 -16.62
CA PRO A 301 17.97 -9.82 -16.37
C PRO A 301 17.33 -11.11 -16.90
N VAL A 302 16.54 -11.79 -16.07
CA VAL A 302 15.75 -12.95 -16.50
C VAL A 302 14.50 -12.43 -17.21
N GLU A 303 14.49 -12.58 -18.53
CA GLU A 303 13.35 -12.28 -19.39
C GLU A 303 12.33 -13.44 -19.34
N PHE A 304 11.08 -13.16 -18.94
CA PHE A 304 10.01 -14.17 -18.92
C PHE A 304 9.48 -14.40 -20.34
N VAL A 305 9.83 -15.53 -20.95
CA VAL A 305 9.34 -15.91 -22.28
C VAL A 305 7.97 -16.62 -22.18
N ILE A 306 6.91 -16.01 -22.73
CA ILE A 306 5.58 -16.65 -22.90
C ILE A 306 5.64 -17.57 -24.13
N GLN A 307 5.58 -18.90 -23.96
CA GLN A 307 5.71 -19.86 -25.07
C GLN A 307 4.41 -20.60 -25.48
N ARG A 308 3.24 -20.29 -24.89
CA ARG A 308 1.95 -20.89 -25.29
C ARG A 308 0.78 -19.92 -25.18
N GLU A 309 -0.20 -20.09 -26.08
CA GLU A 309 -1.45 -19.34 -26.07
C GLU A 309 -2.23 -19.53 -24.75
N PRO A 310 -2.78 -18.45 -24.16
CA PRO A 310 -3.52 -18.53 -22.91
C PRO A 310 -4.84 -19.29 -23.07
N ILE A 311 -5.26 -19.99 -22.02
CA ILE A 311 -6.55 -20.70 -21.96
C ILE A 311 -7.65 -19.66 -21.71
N LEU A 312 -8.70 -19.66 -22.52
CA LEU A 312 -9.92 -18.90 -22.21
C LEU A 312 -10.77 -19.66 -21.18
N TYR A 313 -10.97 -19.04 -20.03
CA TYR A 313 -11.75 -19.55 -18.91
C TYR A 313 -12.98 -18.68 -18.67
N SER A 314 -14.18 -19.27 -18.64
CA SER A 314 -15.40 -18.56 -18.25
C SER A 314 -15.61 -18.70 -16.73
N VAL A 315 -15.64 -17.57 -16.03
CA VAL A 315 -15.83 -17.45 -14.58
C VAL A 315 -17.14 -18.15 -14.18
N ARG A 316 -17.07 -18.95 -13.12
CA ARG A 316 -18.21 -19.65 -12.53
C ARG A 316 -18.61 -18.97 -11.22
N ARG A 317 -19.87 -19.15 -10.82
CA ARG A 317 -20.35 -18.66 -9.52
C ARG A 317 -19.48 -19.22 -8.38
N GLY A 318 -18.93 -18.33 -7.56
CA GLY A 318 -18.03 -18.69 -6.45
C GLY A 318 -16.54 -18.73 -6.80
N ASP A 319 -16.17 -18.46 -8.05
CA ASP A 319 -14.76 -18.28 -8.39
C ASP A 319 -14.20 -16.95 -7.83
N SER A 320 -12.91 -16.98 -7.50
CA SER A 320 -12.07 -15.80 -7.27
C SER A 320 -10.81 -15.95 -8.13
N LEU A 321 -10.07 -14.88 -8.37
CA LEU A 321 -8.79 -15.00 -9.08
C LEU A 321 -7.83 -15.96 -8.37
N THR A 322 -7.88 -16.01 -7.03
CA THR A 322 -7.09 -16.94 -6.24
C THR A 322 -7.46 -18.41 -6.50
N THR A 323 -8.76 -18.73 -6.56
CA THR A 323 -9.20 -20.12 -6.82
C THR A 323 -8.93 -20.54 -8.25
N ILE A 324 -9.05 -19.62 -9.21
CA ILE A 324 -8.71 -19.86 -10.62
C ILE A 324 -7.19 -20.02 -10.78
N ALA A 325 -6.38 -19.12 -10.23
CA ALA A 325 -4.92 -19.19 -10.25
C ALA A 325 -4.41 -20.53 -9.71
N LYS A 326 -4.95 -20.96 -8.55
CA LYS A 326 -4.64 -22.26 -7.95
C LYS A 326 -5.03 -23.42 -8.86
N ARG A 327 -6.20 -23.36 -9.52
CA ARG A 327 -6.68 -24.41 -10.44
C ARG A 327 -5.76 -24.61 -11.63
N TYR A 328 -5.16 -23.53 -12.14
CA TYR A 328 -4.32 -23.55 -13.33
C TYR A 328 -2.81 -23.51 -13.03
N GLY A 329 -2.40 -23.51 -11.76
CA GLY A 329 -0.99 -23.54 -11.36
C GLY A 329 -0.22 -22.25 -11.66
N VAL A 330 -0.93 -21.12 -11.81
CA VAL A 330 -0.36 -19.80 -12.14
C VAL A 330 -0.49 -18.82 -10.98
N GLY A 331 0.23 -17.70 -11.05
CA GLY A 331 0.04 -16.57 -10.14
C GLY A 331 -1.24 -15.80 -10.47
N VAL A 332 -1.85 -15.18 -9.45
CA VAL A 332 -2.94 -14.22 -9.66
C VAL A 332 -2.45 -13.03 -10.50
N GLU A 333 -1.20 -12.61 -10.28
CA GLU A 333 -0.53 -11.56 -11.05
C GLU A 333 -0.40 -11.96 -12.54
N ASP A 334 -0.07 -13.22 -12.83
CA ASP A 334 -0.01 -13.71 -14.21
C ASP A 334 -1.39 -13.64 -14.88
N ILE A 335 -2.47 -13.97 -14.18
CA ILE A 335 -3.82 -13.81 -14.72
C ILE A 335 -4.15 -12.32 -14.93
N LEU A 336 -3.78 -11.45 -13.99
CA LEU A 336 -4.05 -10.01 -14.09
C LEU A 336 -3.26 -9.32 -15.21
N LEU A 337 -2.06 -9.79 -15.52
CA LEU A 337 -1.28 -9.30 -16.68
C LEU A 337 -2.02 -9.55 -18.00
N PHE A 338 -2.71 -10.69 -18.12
CA PHE A 338 -3.46 -11.06 -19.31
C PHE A 338 -4.91 -10.56 -19.31
N ASN A 339 -5.40 -10.09 -18.16
CA ASN A 339 -6.77 -9.60 -17.96
C ASN A 339 -6.77 -8.32 -17.12
N PRO A 340 -6.30 -7.19 -17.68
CA PRO A 340 -6.41 -5.90 -16.99
C PRO A 340 -7.86 -5.64 -16.61
N MET A 341 -8.12 -5.40 -15.32
CA MET A 341 -9.47 -5.19 -14.80
C MET A 341 -9.47 -4.19 -13.65
N ASP A 342 -10.57 -3.45 -13.54
CA ASP A 342 -10.73 -2.36 -12.58
C ASP A 342 -10.86 -2.88 -11.13
N ASP A 343 -11.50 -4.03 -10.93
CA ASP A 343 -11.63 -4.69 -9.63
C ASP A 343 -11.36 -6.21 -9.71
N PRO A 344 -10.15 -6.67 -9.32
CA PRO A 344 -9.77 -8.08 -9.27
C PRO A 344 -10.62 -8.97 -8.34
N ASP A 345 -11.32 -8.37 -7.38
CA ASP A 345 -12.16 -9.10 -6.42
C ASP A 345 -13.61 -9.26 -6.92
N LEU A 346 -13.98 -8.59 -8.02
CA LEU A 346 -15.32 -8.61 -8.60
C LEU A 346 -15.36 -9.41 -9.91
N LEU A 347 -15.31 -10.73 -9.79
CA LEU A 347 -15.51 -11.61 -10.95
C LEU A 347 -17.00 -11.89 -11.17
N VAL A 348 -17.47 -11.73 -12.41
CA VAL A 348 -18.87 -11.96 -12.78
C VAL A 348 -19.01 -13.35 -13.43
N PRO A 349 -19.95 -14.21 -13.00
CA PRO A 349 -20.19 -15.48 -13.68
C PRO A 349 -20.44 -15.28 -15.19
N GLY A 350 -19.74 -16.03 -16.02
CA GLY A 350 -19.74 -15.88 -17.48
C GLY A 350 -18.58 -15.03 -18.03
N GLN A 351 -17.93 -14.20 -17.21
CA GLN A 351 -16.79 -13.37 -17.61
C GLN A 351 -15.63 -14.24 -18.13
N SER A 352 -15.11 -13.91 -19.31
CA SER A 352 -13.99 -14.63 -19.92
C SER A 352 -12.65 -14.08 -19.42
N LEU A 353 -11.78 -14.96 -18.92
CA LEU A 353 -10.41 -14.68 -18.50
C LEU A 353 -9.41 -15.46 -19.36
N ARG A 354 -8.32 -14.81 -19.75
CA ARG A 354 -7.15 -15.40 -20.39
C ARG A 354 -6.18 -15.90 -19.33
N ILE A 355 -6.11 -17.21 -19.13
CA ILE A 355 -5.25 -17.82 -18.13
C ILE A 355 -3.92 -18.22 -18.80
N PRO A 356 -2.78 -17.65 -18.39
CA PRO A 356 -1.50 -17.99 -18.99
C PRO A 356 -1.15 -19.46 -18.72
N GLN A 357 -0.37 -20.07 -19.61
CA GLN A 357 0.15 -21.42 -19.42
C GLN A 357 1.63 -21.35 -19.01
N LYS A 358 2.02 -22.07 -17.96
CA LYS A 358 3.44 -22.31 -17.68
C LYS A 358 3.97 -23.40 -18.61
N ALA A 359 5.19 -23.22 -19.12
CA ALA A 359 5.93 -24.31 -19.75
C ALA A 359 6.15 -25.42 -18.70
N LYS A 360 5.89 -26.68 -19.05
CA LYS A 360 6.52 -27.80 -18.34
C LYS A 360 7.99 -27.76 -18.76
N ASN A 361 8.90 -27.49 -17.82
CA ASN A 361 10.29 -27.85 -18.05
C ASN A 361 10.34 -29.39 -18.24
N PRO A 362 11.08 -29.91 -19.22
CA PRO A 362 11.32 -31.35 -19.36
C PRO A 362 11.99 -31.94 -18.12
#